data_AF-A0A4S2JLL1-F1
#
_entry.id   AF-A0A4S2JLL1-F1
#
_cell.length_a   1.000
_cell.length_b   1.000
_cell.length_c   1.000
_cell.angle_alpha   90.00
_cell.angle_beta   90.00
_cell.angle_gamma   90.00
#
_symmetry.space_group_name_H-M   'P 1'
#
loop_
_entity.id
_entity.type
_entity.pdbx_description
1 polymer ?
#
loop_
_entity_poly.entity_id
_entity_poly.type
_entity_poly.pdbx_seq_one_letter_code
_entity_poly.pdbx_strand_id
1 'polypeptide(L)'
;MLRLLALLAHFSWLGTSMAATVQGSITATTWGGLNGQEIKKFTLRNEACQEVDVITYGATVTAIRTPDKEENIADIVLGFDNIEGYESPSNPYFGATVGRVANRIGKATFVVDGQRYNVSKNIGEDSLHGGTHGWSFKVWNATIVGNRVVMTLVSPDGDEGYPGSVTATVSFQLSDDGELRVKMKAKSGRATPINLTNHSYFNLAGHATNAAELYKHVFTLNADRWTVTDSGSIPTGEIRSVDNSVMDLRTPTILGDVIDKVPGGGYDYNFCLPEPYDDRKTSFVAKVLHPASGRYLEVYSNQPGVQLYTSNSIPERNETGIAGKNGARMPATNVEDDPYAHVAKGTLKLKNEQTVSKKKKDKKGKKKKLVEVSKIIEEKPQKVEIKRTKAELAFQKMQEKMQTERIKQKASKTHKQRVEEFNRHLDSLTEHFDIPKVSWTK
;
A
#
# COMPACT_ATOMS: atom_id res chain seq x y z
N MET A 1 16.68 22.82 80.83
CA MET A 1 16.59 21.59 80.01
C MET A 1 16.17 22.03 78.61
N LEU A 2 16.87 21.51 77.59
CA LEU A 2 16.74 21.74 76.13
C LEU A 2 17.34 23.00 75.49
N ARG A 3 18.16 22.70 74.47
CA ARG A 3 19.03 23.55 73.64
C ARG A 3 18.28 24.01 72.39
N LEU A 4 18.58 25.23 71.94
CA LEU A 4 18.27 25.79 70.63
C LEU A 4 19.17 25.14 69.55
N LEU A 5 18.60 24.70 68.43
CA LEU A 5 19.34 24.28 67.24
C LEU A 5 18.63 24.82 66.00
N ALA A 6 19.35 25.64 65.24
CA ALA A 6 18.94 26.26 63.99
C ALA A 6 18.91 25.22 62.85
N LEU A 7 17.90 25.30 61.98
CA LEU A 7 17.83 24.52 60.74
C LEU A 7 17.97 25.46 59.54
N LEU A 8 18.99 25.19 58.72
CA LEU A 8 19.28 25.80 57.43
C LEU A 8 18.30 25.29 56.37
N ALA A 9 17.58 26.22 55.71
CA ALA A 9 16.75 25.90 54.55
C ALA A 9 17.63 25.76 53.29
N HIS A 10 17.65 24.57 52.69
CA HIS A 10 18.22 24.33 51.38
C HIS A 10 17.16 24.63 50.31
N PHE A 11 17.36 25.68 49.52
CA PHE A 11 16.59 25.93 48.29
C PHE A 11 17.08 24.98 47.20
N SER A 12 16.31 23.95 46.88
CA SER A 12 16.53 23.10 45.71
C SER A 12 15.84 23.74 44.51
N TRP A 13 16.63 24.24 43.56
CA TRP A 13 16.14 24.73 42.27
C TRP A 13 15.78 23.53 41.40
N LEU A 14 14.50 23.14 41.38
CA LEU A 14 13.99 22.20 40.37
C LEU A 14 13.89 22.95 39.04
N GLY A 15 14.94 22.82 38.21
CA GLY A 15 14.87 23.12 36.79
C GLY A 15 13.79 22.25 36.15
N THR A 16 12.67 22.86 35.78
CA THR A 16 11.65 22.23 34.96
C THR A 16 12.25 22.08 33.55
N SER A 17 12.67 20.86 33.22
CA SER A 17 12.95 20.48 31.84
C SER A 17 11.65 20.62 31.05
N MET A 18 11.57 21.69 30.25
CA MET A 18 10.60 21.77 29.16
C MET A 18 10.97 20.64 28.19
N ALA A 19 10.21 19.54 28.23
CA ALA A 19 10.24 18.55 27.18
C ALA A 19 9.91 19.29 25.88
N ALA A 20 10.91 19.50 25.03
CA ALA A 20 10.70 20.02 23.69
C ALA A 20 9.75 19.05 22.99
N THR A 21 8.55 19.51 22.69
CA THR A 21 7.64 18.86 21.75
C THR A 21 8.38 18.83 20.42
N VAL A 22 8.86 17.65 20.03
CA VAL A 22 9.55 17.45 18.76
C VAL A 22 8.49 17.53 17.67
N GLN A 23 8.22 18.74 17.20
CA GLN A 23 7.39 18.97 16.02
C GLN A 23 7.90 18.07 14.89
N GLY A 24 7.00 17.34 14.21
CA GLY A 24 7.36 16.39 13.15
C GLY A 24 8.42 16.98 12.20
N SER A 25 9.46 16.20 11.89
CA SER A 25 10.66 16.70 11.19
C SER A 25 10.88 15.97 9.88
N ILE A 26 11.43 16.70 8.89
CA ILE A 26 11.91 16.15 7.64
C ILE A 26 13.41 16.40 7.59
N THR A 27 14.19 15.33 7.50
CA THR A 27 15.63 15.42 7.25
C THR A 27 15.94 14.95 5.84
N ALA A 28 16.98 15.50 5.24
CA ALA A 28 17.44 15.12 3.91
C ALA A 28 18.93 14.76 3.96
N THR A 29 19.29 13.65 3.35
CA THR A 29 20.68 13.16 3.25
C THR A 29 20.96 12.70 1.83
N THR A 30 22.20 12.86 1.37
CA THR A 30 22.67 12.15 0.18
C THR A 30 22.64 10.64 0.46
N TRP A 31 22.03 9.88 -0.43
CA TRP A 31 21.84 8.44 -0.30
C TRP A 31 22.70 7.65 -1.28
N GLY A 32 22.96 8.22 -2.46
CA GLY A 32 23.83 7.66 -3.48
C GLY A 32 23.92 8.59 -4.68
N GLY A 33 24.40 8.07 -5.81
CA GLY A 33 24.40 8.80 -7.07
C GLY A 33 24.23 7.85 -8.25
N LEU A 34 23.59 8.34 -9.30
CA LEU A 34 23.34 7.59 -10.52
C LEU A 34 23.64 8.46 -11.74
N ASN A 35 24.53 8.02 -12.62
CA ASN A 35 24.88 8.72 -13.87
C ASN A 35 25.25 10.21 -13.63
N GLY A 36 25.97 10.49 -12.53
CA GLY A 36 26.36 11.85 -12.13
C GLY A 36 25.25 12.68 -11.46
N GLN A 37 24.04 12.13 -11.30
CA GLN A 37 22.95 12.76 -10.55
C GLN A 37 22.98 12.29 -9.09
N GLU A 38 22.90 13.24 -8.16
CA GLU A 38 22.76 12.92 -6.74
C GLU A 38 21.37 12.35 -6.43
N ILE A 39 21.34 11.27 -5.67
CA ILE A 39 20.10 10.70 -5.13
C ILE A 39 20.00 11.07 -3.66
N LYS A 40 18.99 11.87 -3.33
CA LYS A 40 18.64 12.22 -1.95
C LYS A 40 17.66 11.24 -1.36
N LYS A 41 17.80 10.98 -0.06
CA LYS A 41 16.80 10.38 0.82
C LYS A 41 16.22 11.45 1.74
N PHE A 42 14.92 11.40 1.92
CA PHE A 42 14.20 12.21 2.90
C PHE A 42 13.56 11.28 3.93
N THR A 43 13.79 11.56 5.21
CA THR A 43 13.15 10.86 6.32
C THR A 43 12.08 11.78 6.90
N LEU A 44 10.82 11.38 6.81
CA LEU A 44 9.69 12.05 7.46
C LEU A 44 9.45 11.34 8.79
N ARG A 45 9.51 12.08 9.90
CA ARG A 45 9.26 11.57 11.24
C ARG A 45 8.15 12.35 11.93
N ASN A 46 7.18 11.64 12.49
CA ASN A 46 6.10 12.24 13.26
C ASN A 46 6.36 12.23 14.78
N GLU A 47 5.47 12.87 15.55
CA GLU A 47 5.58 12.95 17.01
C GLU A 47 5.49 11.58 17.71
N ALA A 48 4.81 10.61 17.09
CA ALA A 48 4.65 9.24 17.57
C ALA A 48 5.86 8.33 17.23
N CYS A 49 6.98 8.91 16.79
CA CYS A 49 8.19 8.20 16.36
C CYS A 49 7.98 7.20 15.20
N GLN A 50 6.93 7.36 14.41
CA GLN A 50 6.81 6.67 13.13
C GLN A 50 7.67 7.41 12.09
N GLU A 51 8.28 6.64 11.19
CA GLU A 51 9.16 7.18 10.16
C GLU A 51 8.82 6.61 8.79
N VAL A 52 8.94 7.46 7.77
CA VAL A 52 8.87 7.08 6.36
C VAL A 52 10.09 7.62 5.64
N ASP A 53 10.81 6.75 4.96
CA ASP A 53 11.90 7.15 4.07
C ASP A 53 11.42 7.17 2.63
N VAL A 54 11.74 8.25 1.91
CA VAL A 54 11.53 8.38 0.47
C VAL A 54 12.81 8.82 -0.23
N ILE A 55 13.09 8.26 -1.40
CA ILE A 55 14.26 8.64 -2.21
C ILE A 55 13.83 9.29 -3.54
N THR A 56 14.69 10.13 -4.07
CA THR A 56 14.47 10.84 -5.35
C THR A 56 14.43 9.91 -6.57
N TYR A 57 15.13 8.78 -6.54
CA TYR A 57 15.03 7.77 -7.59
C TYR A 57 13.68 7.06 -7.55
N GLY A 58 12.90 7.21 -8.62
CA GLY A 58 11.54 6.67 -8.74
C GLY A 58 10.51 7.28 -7.80
N ALA A 59 10.87 8.36 -7.07
CA ALA A 59 10.09 8.86 -5.93
C ALA A 59 9.63 7.71 -5.01
N THR A 60 10.60 6.90 -4.60
CA THR A 60 10.40 5.57 -4.03
C THR A 60 10.28 5.62 -2.51
N VAL A 61 9.29 4.95 -1.94
CA VAL A 61 9.18 4.69 -0.50
C VAL A 61 10.10 3.53 -0.15
N THR A 62 11.16 3.77 0.61
CA THR A 62 12.17 2.76 0.93
C THR A 62 11.97 2.12 2.31
N ALA A 63 11.29 2.82 3.23
CA ALA A 63 10.98 2.31 4.56
C ALA A 63 9.70 2.93 5.12
N ILE A 64 8.96 2.14 5.91
CA ILE A 64 7.87 2.60 6.77
C ILE A 64 8.07 1.91 8.13
N ARG A 65 8.55 2.67 9.11
CA ARG A 65 8.84 2.18 10.47
C ARG A 65 7.70 2.56 11.41
N THR A 66 7.06 1.57 12.01
CA THR A 66 5.89 1.78 12.88
C THR A 66 5.86 0.78 14.05
N PRO A 67 5.36 1.19 15.24
CA PRO A 67 5.27 0.30 16.40
C PRO A 67 4.24 -0.81 16.18
N ASP A 68 4.45 -1.92 16.87
CA ASP A 68 3.41 -2.92 17.15
C ASP A 68 2.69 -2.64 18.48
N LYS A 69 1.81 -3.55 18.90
CA LYS A 69 1.06 -3.44 20.16
C LYS A 69 1.93 -3.50 21.43
N GLU A 70 3.19 -3.90 21.30
CA GLU A 70 4.21 -3.97 22.35
C GLU A 70 5.24 -2.85 22.20
N GLU A 71 4.97 -1.85 21.35
CA GLU A 71 5.82 -0.70 21.05
C GLU A 71 7.14 -1.03 20.31
N ASN A 72 7.30 -2.26 19.81
CA ASN A 72 8.46 -2.60 19.00
C ASN A 72 8.33 -2.02 17.58
N ILE A 73 9.32 -1.23 17.18
CA ILE A 73 9.41 -0.65 15.85
C ILE A 73 9.93 -1.69 14.87
N ALA A 74 9.21 -1.90 13.76
CA ALA A 74 9.71 -2.63 12.61
C ALA A 74 9.43 -1.85 11.32
N ASP A 75 10.30 -2.04 10.33
CA ASP A 75 10.04 -1.59 8.98
C ASP A 75 9.12 -2.60 8.27
N ILE A 76 7.98 -2.13 7.77
CA ILE A 76 6.89 -2.97 7.25
C ILE A 76 6.82 -3.00 5.72
N VAL A 77 7.78 -2.41 5.01
CA VAL A 77 7.83 -2.49 3.54
C VAL A 77 9.07 -3.23 3.04
N LEU A 78 8.97 -3.92 1.90
CA LEU A 78 10.12 -4.51 1.23
C LEU A 78 10.93 -3.43 0.48
N GLY A 79 12.19 -3.71 0.19
CA GLY A 79 13.08 -2.79 -0.52
C GLY A 79 14.55 -3.17 -0.38
N PHE A 80 15.43 -2.20 -0.65
CA PHE A 80 16.89 -2.33 -0.56
C PHE A 80 17.52 -1.25 0.30
N ASP A 81 18.76 -1.48 0.74
CA ASP A 81 19.53 -0.53 1.56
C ASP A 81 20.29 0.52 0.73
N ASN A 82 20.45 0.28 -0.57
CA ASN A 82 21.28 1.07 -1.47
C ASN A 82 20.66 1.20 -2.87
N ILE A 83 21.22 2.09 -3.68
CA ILE A 83 20.69 2.41 -5.01
C ILE A 83 20.87 1.23 -5.98
N GLU A 84 21.97 0.49 -5.86
CA GLU A 84 22.29 -0.65 -6.71
C GLU A 84 21.20 -1.73 -6.65
N GLY A 85 20.59 -1.91 -5.47
CA GLY A 85 19.43 -2.78 -5.31
C GLY A 85 18.20 -2.29 -6.08
N TYR A 86 17.91 -1.00 -6.07
CA TYR A 86 16.77 -0.43 -6.80
C TYR A 86 16.99 -0.34 -8.32
N GLU A 87 18.24 -0.22 -8.77
CA GLU A 87 18.60 -0.27 -10.19
C GLU A 87 18.68 -1.69 -10.74
N SER A 88 18.79 -2.68 -9.87
CA SER A 88 18.89 -4.08 -10.26
C SER A 88 17.72 -4.48 -11.17
N PRO A 89 17.98 -5.21 -12.27
CA PRO A 89 16.93 -5.81 -13.09
C PRO A 89 15.99 -6.75 -12.31
N SER A 90 16.44 -7.23 -11.14
CA SER A 90 15.64 -8.05 -10.24
C SER A 90 14.67 -7.25 -9.37
N ASN A 91 14.72 -5.91 -9.37
CA ASN A 91 13.80 -5.08 -8.58
C ASN A 91 12.39 -5.10 -9.20
N PRO A 92 11.37 -5.67 -8.52
CA PRO A 92 10.00 -5.71 -9.02
C PRO A 92 9.23 -4.44 -8.65
N TYR A 93 9.87 -3.26 -8.84
CA TYR A 93 9.34 -1.93 -8.55
C TYR A 93 9.11 -1.65 -7.05
N PHE A 94 9.91 -2.19 -6.13
CA PHE A 94 9.71 -2.00 -4.68
C PHE A 94 9.55 -0.52 -4.31
N GLY A 95 8.35 -0.16 -3.83
CA GLY A 95 8.05 1.17 -3.29
C GLY A 95 8.01 2.32 -4.30
N ALA A 96 8.23 2.05 -5.59
CA ALA A 96 8.39 3.08 -6.60
C ALA A 96 7.07 3.77 -6.95
N THR A 97 7.13 5.05 -7.33
CA THR A 97 6.03 5.71 -8.01
C THR A 97 6.03 5.30 -9.48
N VAL A 98 4.98 4.61 -9.90
CA VAL A 98 4.85 4.04 -11.24
C VAL A 98 4.07 5.00 -12.15
N GLY A 99 4.59 5.20 -13.36
CA GLY A 99 3.97 5.98 -14.43
C GLY A 99 4.77 5.86 -15.72
N ARG A 100 4.30 6.35 -16.88
CA ARG A 100 3.11 7.19 -17.10
C ARG A 100 1.77 6.47 -16.92
N VAL A 101 1.74 5.17 -17.24
CA VAL A 101 0.57 4.28 -17.08
C VAL A 101 0.98 3.06 -16.28
N ALA A 102 0.44 2.93 -15.08
CA ALA A 102 0.60 1.75 -14.25
C ALA A 102 -0.16 0.54 -14.82
N ASN A 103 0.34 -0.66 -14.49
CA ASN A 103 -0.12 -1.94 -15.00
C ASN A 103 0.12 -2.07 -16.52
N ARG A 104 -0.65 -2.93 -17.20
CA ARG A 104 -0.38 -3.38 -18.55
C ARG A 104 -1.15 -2.59 -19.60
N ILE A 105 -0.52 -2.39 -20.77
CA ILE A 105 -1.18 -1.99 -22.02
C ILE A 105 -1.00 -3.15 -23.01
N GLY A 106 -2.12 -3.79 -23.34
CA GLY A 106 -2.14 -4.92 -24.28
C GLY A 106 -1.55 -4.55 -25.63
N LYS A 107 -0.66 -5.41 -26.15
CA LYS A 107 0.09 -5.23 -27.41
C LYS A 107 0.94 -3.95 -27.46
N ALA A 108 1.16 -3.31 -26.31
CA ALA A 108 1.88 -2.05 -26.18
C ALA A 108 1.39 -0.94 -27.14
N THR A 109 0.08 -0.89 -27.39
CA THR A 109 -0.51 0.10 -28.30
C THR A 109 -1.84 0.60 -27.77
N PHE A 110 -2.14 1.87 -28.03
CA PHE A 110 -3.43 2.48 -27.74
C PHE A 110 -3.75 3.57 -28.77
N VAL A 111 -4.98 4.09 -28.72
CA VAL A 111 -5.45 5.17 -29.59
C VAL A 111 -5.91 6.34 -28.74
N VAL A 112 -5.43 7.55 -29.07
CA VAL A 112 -5.90 8.83 -28.50
C VAL A 112 -6.22 9.75 -29.68
N ASP A 113 -7.39 10.38 -29.66
CA ASP A 113 -7.85 11.30 -30.71
C ASP A 113 -7.73 10.73 -32.14
N GLY A 114 -8.01 9.44 -32.30
CA GLY A 114 -7.93 8.73 -33.58
C GLY A 114 -6.51 8.38 -34.04
N GLN A 115 -5.47 8.84 -33.35
CA GLN A 115 -4.08 8.49 -33.64
C GLN A 115 -3.63 7.28 -32.82
N ARG A 116 -3.03 6.30 -33.50
CA ARG A 116 -2.41 5.13 -32.86
C ARG A 116 -1.00 5.48 -32.36
N TYR A 117 -0.73 5.09 -31.12
CA TYR A 117 0.59 5.16 -30.50
C TYR A 117 1.09 3.76 -30.16
N ASN A 118 2.41 3.57 -30.27
CA ASN A 118 3.10 2.38 -29.81
C ASN A 118 4.00 2.81 -28.65
N VAL A 119 3.90 2.11 -27.53
CA VAL A 119 4.76 2.31 -26.36
C VAL A 119 5.75 1.17 -26.26
N SER A 120 6.76 1.32 -25.41
CA SER A 120 7.79 0.30 -25.22
C SER A 120 7.18 -1.03 -24.77
N LYS A 121 7.61 -2.11 -25.41
CA LYS A 121 7.35 -3.49 -25.01
C LYS A 121 8.43 -3.93 -24.04
N ASN A 122 8.07 -4.09 -22.78
CA ASN A 122 8.98 -4.53 -21.73
C ASN A 122 8.51 -5.82 -21.02
N ILE A 123 7.36 -6.38 -21.41
CA ILE A 123 6.94 -7.72 -20.99
C ILE A 123 6.23 -8.45 -22.15
N GLY A 124 6.91 -9.40 -22.77
CA GLY A 124 6.39 -10.07 -23.96
C GLY A 124 6.00 -9.07 -25.05
N GLU A 125 4.74 -9.13 -25.49
CA GLU A 125 4.19 -8.21 -26.49
C GLU A 125 3.54 -6.95 -25.90
N ASP A 126 3.48 -6.84 -24.57
CA ASP A 126 2.76 -5.81 -23.84
C ASP A 126 3.72 -4.77 -23.24
N SER A 127 3.15 -3.64 -22.85
CA SER A 127 3.84 -2.63 -22.04
C SER A 127 3.39 -2.77 -20.59
N LEU A 128 4.29 -2.62 -19.64
CA LEU A 128 4.04 -2.72 -18.21
C LEU A 128 4.67 -1.54 -17.48
N HIS A 129 3.91 -0.94 -16.57
CA HIS A 129 4.39 0.06 -15.61
C HIS A 129 5.11 1.26 -16.27
N GLY A 130 4.64 1.68 -17.44
CA GLY A 130 5.14 2.86 -18.14
C GLY A 130 6.31 2.61 -19.09
N GLY A 131 6.78 1.38 -19.24
CA GLY A 131 7.78 0.99 -20.24
C GLY A 131 9.15 0.67 -19.64
N THR A 132 10.16 0.58 -20.52
CA THR A 132 11.51 0.11 -20.18
C THR A 132 12.23 1.06 -19.23
N HIS A 133 12.10 2.37 -19.44
CA HIS A 133 12.59 3.44 -18.57
C HIS A 133 11.41 4.30 -18.08
N GLY A 134 10.36 3.63 -17.59
CA GLY A 134 9.23 4.27 -16.93
C GLY A 134 9.64 5.16 -15.75
N TRP A 135 8.68 5.88 -15.17
CA TRP A 135 8.96 6.94 -14.19
C TRP A 135 9.57 6.44 -12.88
N SER A 136 9.46 5.14 -12.59
CA SER A 136 10.12 4.46 -11.48
C SER A 136 11.65 4.40 -11.62
N PHE A 137 12.19 4.53 -12.83
CA PHE A 137 13.62 4.44 -13.12
C PHE A 137 14.29 5.81 -13.31
N LYS A 138 13.58 6.90 -12.97
CA LYS A 138 14.06 8.28 -13.17
C LYS A 138 14.37 8.94 -11.83
N VAL A 139 15.36 9.83 -11.80
CA VAL A 139 15.59 10.70 -10.65
C VAL A 139 14.63 11.89 -10.73
N TRP A 140 13.83 12.07 -9.68
CA TRP A 140 12.89 13.17 -9.54
C TRP A 140 13.55 14.35 -8.85
N ASN A 141 13.23 15.57 -9.29
CA ASN A 141 13.64 16.76 -8.55
C ASN A 141 12.81 16.87 -7.27
N ALA A 142 13.41 17.19 -6.12
CA ALA A 142 12.73 17.18 -4.84
C ALA A 142 12.94 18.47 -4.05
N THR A 143 11.87 18.89 -3.39
CA THR A 143 11.82 20.07 -2.51
C THR A 143 11.01 19.75 -1.26
N ILE A 144 11.37 20.38 -0.13
CA ILE A 144 10.58 20.30 1.10
C ILE A 144 9.65 21.52 1.11
N VAL A 145 8.35 21.27 1.26
CA VAL A 145 7.30 22.30 1.33
C VAL A 145 6.50 22.09 2.59
N GLY A 146 6.70 22.94 3.60
CA GLY A 146 6.13 22.76 4.93
C GLY A 146 6.57 21.41 5.53
N ASN A 147 5.60 20.55 5.84
CA ASN A 147 5.84 19.19 6.34
C ASN A 147 5.66 18.11 5.24
N ARG A 148 5.98 18.44 3.99
CA ARG A 148 5.87 17.53 2.85
C ARG A 148 7.17 17.46 2.07
N VAL A 149 7.45 16.30 1.51
CA VAL A 149 8.44 16.14 0.44
C VAL A 149 7.69 16.13 -0.89
N VAL A 150 7.96 17.12 -1.74
CA VAL A 150 7.35 17.25 -3.07
C VAL A 150 8.38 16.91 -4.12
N MET A 151 8.10 15.89 -4.92
CA MET A 151 8.95 15.43 -6.00
C MET A 151 8.28 15.68 -7.35
N THR A 152 9.03 16.19 -8.32
CA THR A 152 8.56 16.52 -9.66
C THR A 152 9.43 15.88 -10.74
N LEU A 153 8.77 15.37 -11.79
CA LEU A 153 9.40 14.80 -12.98
C LEU A 153 8.79 15.43 -14.22
N VAL A 154 9.64 15.81 -15.18
CA VAL A 154 9.21 16.21 -16.51
C VAL A 154 9.46 15.04 -17.46
N SER A 155 8.39 14.47 -17.99
CA SER A 155 8.39 13.39 -18.98
C SER A 155 8.13 14.03 -20.36
N PRO A 156 9.11 14.08 -21.26
CA PRO A 156 8.96 14.78 -22.55
C PRO A 156 7.90 14.13 -23.46
N ASP A 157 7.53 14.82 -24.54
CA ASP A 157 6.72 14.22 -25.62
C ASP A 157 7.50 13.04 -26.25
N GLY A 158 6.82 11.92 -26.44
CA GLY A 158 7.42 10.68 -26.96
C GLY A 158 8.19 9.85 -25.93
N ASP A 159 8.25 10.26 -24.66
CA ASP A 159 8.87 9.46 -23.59
C ASP A 159 8.19 8.08 -23.49
N GLU A 160 8.97 7.01 -23.67
CA GLU A 160 8.49 5.61 -23.78
C GLU A 160 7.37 5.39 -24.84
N GLY A 161 7.25 6.31 -25.80
CA GLY A 161 6.25 6.28 -26.87
C GLY A 161 4.92 7.00 -26.57
N TYR A 162 4.77 7.60 -25.38
CA TYR A 162 3.55 8.32 -24.99
C TYR A 162 3.51 9.74 -25.56
N PRO A 163 2.36 10.20 -26.08
CA PRO A 163 2.23 11.56 -26.61
C PRO A 163 2.18 12.62 -25.52
N GLY A 164 2.62 13.83 -25.84
CA GLY A 164 2.56 14.99 -24.96
C GLY A 164 3.64 14.99 -23.88
N SER A 165 4.22 16.17 -23.66
CA SER A 165 5.02 16.43 -22.47
C SER A 165 4.11 16.43 -21.23
N VAL A 166 4.57 15.82 -20.15
CA VAL A 166 3.86 15.70 -18.88
C VAL A 166 4.77 16.17 -17.75
N THR A 167 4.27 17.08 -16.92
CA THR A 167 4.85 17.36 -15.60
C THR A 167 4.08 16.58 -14.56
N ALA A 168 4.74 15.60 -13.95
CA ALA A 168 4.22 14.79 -12.87
C ALA A 168 4.74 15.29 -11.53
N THR A 169 3.88 15.27 -10.51
CA THR A 169 4.25 15.65 -9.14
C THR A 169 3.69 14.62 -8.17
N VAL A 170 4.52 14.15 -7.26
CA VAL A 170 4.13 13.33 -6.11
C VAL A 170 4.54 14.03 -4.82
N SER A 171 3.66 14.10 -3.83
CA SER A 171 3.98 14.62 -2.51
C SER A 171 3.73 13.58 -1.43
N PHE A 172 4.69 13.43 -0.53
CA PHE A 172 4.63 12.58 0.65
C PHE A 172 4.47 13.44 1.90
N GLN A 173 3.52 13.08 2.75
CA GLN A 173 3.27 13.72 4.03
C GLN A 173 2.95 12.65 5.06
N LEU A 174 3.61 12.69 6.22
CA LEU A 174 3.29 11.84 7.36
C LEU A 174 2.62 12.70 8.44
N SER A 175 1.42 12.33 8.88
CA SER A 175 0.74 12.97 10.00
C SER A 175 1.13 12.35 11.35
N ASP A 176 0.81 13.05 12.44
CA ASP A 176 1.07 12.57 13.81
C ASP A 176 0.19 11.39 14.23
N ASP A 177 -0.93 11.15 13.53
CA ASP A 177 -1.76 9.95 13.73
C ASP A 177 -1.38 8.79 12.80
N GLY A 178 -0.24 8.88 12.10
CA GLY A 178 0.34 7.79 11.30
C GLY A 178 -0.24 7.66 9.89
N GLU A 179 -0.97 8.66 9.39
CA GLU A 179 -1.43 8.70 7.99
C GLU A 179 -0.25 9.11 7.09
N LEU A 180 0.22 8.18 6.25
CA LEU A 180 1.05 8.51 5.10
C LEU A 180 0.17 8.92 3.93
N ARG A 181 0.11 10.22 3.64
CA ARG A 181 -0.62 10.76 2.50
C ARG A 181 0.30 10.89 1.29
N VAL A 182 -0.05 10.17 0.22
CA VAL A 182 0.61 10.26 -1.09
C VAL A 182 -0.34 10.94 -2.06
N LYS A 183 0.02 12.15 -2.52
CA LYS A 183 -0.79 12.89 -3.50
C LYS A 183 -0.05 12.95 -4.82
N MET A 184 -0.69 12.44 -5.87
CA MET A 184 -0.14 12.39 -7.22
C MET A 184 -0.92 13.32 -8.14
N LYS A 185 -0.21 14.06 -8.99
CA LYS A 185 -0.76 14.95 -10.01
C LYS A 185 0.03 14.80 -11.30
N ALA A 186 -0.64 15.01 -12.42
CA ALA A 186 0.01 15.15 -13.71
C ALA A 186 -0.65 16.31 -14.47
N LYS A 187 0.15 17.06 -15.22
CA LYS A 187 -0.31 18.08 -16.15
C LYS A 187 0.32 17.80 -17.51
N SER A 188 -0.49 17.74 -18.55
CA SER A 188 -0.03 17.61 -19.93
C SER A 188 -0.55 18.74 -20.81
N GLY A 189 0.23 19.10 -21.83
CA GLY A 189 -0.20 20.01 -22.88
C GLY A 189 -0.97 19.33 -24.02
N ARG A 190 -1.03 18.00 -24.06
CA ARG A 190 -1.74 17.21 -25.08
C ARG A 190 -2.49 16.05 -24.41
N ALA A 191 -3.50 15.51 -25.07
CA ALA A 191 -4.18 14.31 -24.60
C ALA A 191 -3.19 13.13 -24.51
N THR A 192 -3.14 12.48 -23.34
CA THR A 192 -2.31 11.30 -23.07
C THR A 192 -2.95 10.50 -21.94
N PRO A 193 -2.85 9.16 -21.94
CA PRO A 193 -3.24 8.39 -20.78
C PRO A 193 -2.30 8.69 -19.61
N ILE A 194 -2.87 8.75 -18.40
CA ILE A 194 -2.18 8.90 -17.12
C ILE A 194 -2.83 7.92 -16.14
N ASN A 195 -2.02 7.06 -15.52
CA ASN A 195 -2.44 6.21 -14.41
C ASN A 195 -1.25 6.03 -13.47
N LEU A 196 -1.30 6.64 -12.30
CA LEU A 196 -0.18 6.67 -11.36
C LEU A 196 -0.52 5.88 -10.11
N THR A 197 0.46 5.16 -9.58
CA THR A 197 0.34 4.44 -8.32
C THR A 197 1.69 4.39 -7.60
N ASN A 198 1.67 3.97 -6.34
CA ASN A 198 2.88 3.60 -5.60
C ASN A 198 2.90 2.08 -5.43
N HIS A 199 4.05 1.46 -5.70
CA HIS A 199 4.20 0.01 -5.75
C HIS A 199 4.91 -0.56 -4.51
N SER A 200 4.62 -0.02 -3.32
CA SER A 200 5.11 -0.58 -2.05
C SER A 200 4.55 -1.98 -1.78
N TYR A 201 5.44 -2.86 -1.32
CA TYR A 201 5.11 -4.21 -0.89
C TYR A 201 5.15 -4.25 0.63
N PHE A 202 4.08 -4.70 1.26
CA PHE A 202 3.91 -4.64 2.71
C PHE A 202 4.02 -6.01 3.35
N ASN A 203 4.66 -6.04 4.52
CA ASN A 203 4.56 -7.12 5.49
C ASN A 203 4.44 -6.50 6.89
N LEU A 204 3.23 -6.51 7.47
CA LEU A 204 2.93 -5.86 8.75
C LEU A 204 3.53 -6.60 9.96
N ALA A 205 4.03 -7.82 9.77
CA ALA A 205 4.89 -8.49 10.75
C ALA A 205 6.31 -7.89 10.77
N GLY A 206 6.72 -7.24 9.68
CA GLY A 206 8.04 -6.66 9.46
C GLY A 206 8.69 -7.29 8.22
N HIS A 207 9.43 -6.51 7.44
CA HIS A 207 10.00 -6.94 6.17
C HIS A 207 10.98 -8.13 6.31
N ALA A 208 11.62 -8.27 7.46
CA ALA A 208 12.57 -9.36 7.74
C ALA A 208 11.89 -10.68 8.13
N THR A 209 10.57 -10.68 8.30
CA THR A 209 9.80 -11.89 8.63
C THR A 209 9.52 -12.73 7.39
N ASN A 210 9.10 -13.98 7.61
CA ASN A 210 8.92 -15.00 6.58
C ASN A 210 7.49 -15.05 6.01
N ALA A 211 7.31 -15.85 4.96
CA ALA A 211 6.04 -16.06 4.29
C ALA A 211 4.95 -16.59 5.24
N ALA A 212 5.32 -17.36 6.27
CA ALA A 212 4.38 -17.85 7.28
C ALA A 212 3.69 -16.70 8.02
N GLU A 213 4.39 -15.58 8.28
CA GLU A 213 3.76 -14.37 8.84
C GLU A 213 2.88 -13.64 7.83
N LEU A 214 3.26 -13.64 6.54
CA LEU A 214 2.44 -13.06 5.47
C LEU A 214 1.07 -13.76 5.38
N TYR A 215 1.03 -15.09 5.45
CA TYR A 215 -0.21 -15.86 5.39
C TYR A 215 -1.17 -15.61 6.56
N LYS A 216 -0.67 -15.12 7.70
CA LYS A 216 -1.48 -14.75 8.87
C LYS A 216 -2.20 -13.40 8.72
N HIS A 217 -1.92 -12.64 7.67
CA HIS A 217 -2.57 -11.36 7.45
C HIS A 217 -4.07 -11.55 7.17
N VAL A 218 -4.89 -10.71 7.77
CA VAL A 218 -6.34 -10.69 7.60
C VAL A 218 -6.69 -9.52 6.69
N PHE A 219 -7.25 -9.82 5.53
CA PHE A 219 -7.64 -8.85 4.52
C PHE A 219 -9.13 -8.54 4.61
N THR A 220 -9.47 -7.27 4.37
CA THR A 220 -10.83 -6.80 4.10
C THR A 220 -10.74 -5.81 2.95
N LEU A 221 -11.46 -6.05 1.86
CA LEU A 221 -11.42 -5.26 0.65
C LEU A 221 -12.82 -4.76 0.31
N ASN A 222 -12.96 -3.44 0.20
CA ASN A 222 -14.19 -2.80 -0.20
C ASN A 222 -14.33 -2.83 -1.72
N ALA A 223 -14.56 -4.01 -2.28
CA ALA A 223 -14.76 -4.23 -3.70
C ALA A 223 -15.84 -5.30 -3.91
N ASP A 224 -16.78 -5.03 -4.82
CA ASP A 224 -17.86 -5.94 -5.19
C ASP A 224 -17.62 -6.65 -6.53
N ARG A 225 -16.60 -6.21 -7.27
CA ARG A 225 -16.27 -6.69 -8.60
C ARG A 225 -14.76 -6.73 -8.82
N TRP A 226 -14.33 -7.45 -9.84
CA TRP A 226 -12.93 -7.56 -10.25
C TRP A 226 -12.84 -7.70 -11.78
N THR A 227 -11.70 -7.30 -12.34
CA THR A 227 -11.44 -7.39 -13.79
C THR A 227 -10.85 -8.74 -14.13
N VAL A 228 -11.51 -9.49 -15.01
CA VAL A 228 -11.01 -10.78 -15.48
C VAL A 228 -9.87 -10.54 -16.48
N THR A 229 -8.80 -11.32 -16.35
CA THR A 229 -7.62 -11.25 -17.22
C THR A 229 -7.45 -12.53 -18.04
N ASP A 230 -6.76 -12.41 -19.17
CA ASP A 230 -6.27 -13.56 -19.94
C ASP A 230 -4.97 -14.12 -19.37
N SER A 231 -4.39 -15.12 -20.04
CA SER A 231 -3.12 -15.75 -19.61
C SER A 231 -1.90 -14.81 -19.65
N GLY A 232 -1.99 -13.65 -20.30
CA GLY A 232 -0.97 -12.61 -20.29
C GLY A 232 -1.19 -11.56 -19.19
N SER A 233 -2.17 -11.78 -18.31
CA SER A 233 -2.65 -10.81 -17.32
C SER A 233 -3.21 -9.53 -17.96
N ILE A 234 -3.71 -9.60 -19.20
CA ILE A 234 -4.39 -8.48 -19.86
C ILE A 234 -5.89 -8.54 -19.57
N PRO A 235 -6.53 -7.43 -19.14
CA PRO A 235 -7.98 -7.40 -18.93
C PRO A 235 -8.75 -7.79 -20.19
N THR A 236 -9.67 -8.73 -20.08
CA THR A 236 -10.52 -9.18 -21.21
C THR A 236 -11.65 -8.20 -21.53
N GLY A 237 -11.88 -7.23 -20.63
CA GLY A 237 -13.05 -6.35 -20.62
C GLY A 237 -14.21 -6.87 -19.77
N GLU A 238 -14.17 -8.14 -19.33
CA GLU A 238 -15.18 -8.67 -18.41
C GLU A 238 -14.94 -8.15 -16.99
N ILE A 239 -15.98 -7.55 -16.40
CA ILE A 239 -16.06 -7.19 -14.99
C ILE A 239 -17.00 -8.18 -14.31
N ARG A 240 -16.48 -8.96 -13.37
CA ARG A 240 -17.22 -10.04 -12.71
C ARG A 240 -17.51 -9.67 -11.26
N SER A 241 -18.65 -10.12 -10.71
CA SER A 241 -18.94 -10.00 -9.27
C SER A 241 -17.97 -10.86 -8.46
N VAL A 242 -17.62 -10.42 -7.25
CA VAL A 242 -16.87 -11.22 -6.29
C VAL A 242 -17.75 -12.24 -5.57
N ASP A 243 -19.08 -12.09 -5.60
CA ASP A 243 -20.02 -12.92 -4.84
C ASP A 243 -19.77 -14.43 -5.01
N ASN A 244 -19.77 -15.17 -3.91
CA ASN A 244 -19.58 -16.62 -3.88
C ASN A 244 -18.30 -17.11 -4.57
N SER A 245 -17.22 -16.33 -4.50
CA SER A 245 -15.92 -16.68 -5.07
C SER A 245 -14.78 -16.45 -4.08
N VAL A 246 -13.61 -17.02 -4.37
CA VAL A 246 -12.37 -16.76 -3.61
C VAL A 246 -11.91 -15.29 -3.70
N MET A 247 -12.53 -14.50 -4.59
CA MET A 247 -12.27 -13.07 -4.72
C MET A 247 -13.11 -12.24 -3.73
N ASP A 248 -14.07 -12.85 -3.02
CA ASP A 248 -14.87 -12.15 -2.03
C ASP A 248 -14.07 -11.90 -0.74
N LEU A 249 -13.39 -10.76 -0.71
CA LEU A 249 -12.64 -10.29 0.44
C LEU A 249 -13.39 -9.19 1.22
N ARG A 250 -14.70 -9.02 1.00
CA ARG A 250 -15.49 -7.97 1.67
C ARG A 250 -15.63 -8.20 3.17
N THR A 251 -15.51 -9.45 3.60
CA THR A 251 -15.42 -9.84 5.01
C THR A 251 -13.97 -10.15 5.40
N PRO A 252 -13.58 -9.91 6.68
CA PRO A 252 -12.25 -10.25 7.17
C PRO A 252 -11.88 -11.71 6.85
N THR A 253 -10.83 -11.89 6.07
CA THR A 253 -10.39 -13.19 5.53
C THR A 253 -8.90 -13.37 5.75
N ILE A 254 -8.50 -14.50 6.35
CA ILE A 254 -7.09 -14.84 6.55
C ILE A 254 -6.51 -15.20 5.18
N LEU A 255 -5.39 -14.58 4.79
CA LEU A 255 -4.79 -14.76 3.47
C LEU A 255 -4.45 -16.23 3.20
N GLY A 256 -3.83 -16.89 4.17
CA GLY A 256 -3.42 -18.29 4.08
C GLY A 256 -4.57 -19.27 3.85
N ASP A 257 -5.80 -18.91 4.22
CA ASP A 257 -6.98 -19.78 4.03
C ASP A 257 -7.50 -19.79 2.60
N VAL A 258 -7.11 -18.81 1.78
CA VAL A 258 -7.69 -18.59 0.45
C VAL A 258 -6.68 -18.49 -0.68
N ILE A 259 -5.44 -18.08 -0.41
CA ILE A 259 -4.46 -17.72 -1.44
C ILE A 259 -4.12 -18.89 -2.39
N ASP A 260 -4.10 -20.13 -1.89
CA ASP A 260 -3.81 -21.34 -2.67
C ASP A 260 -4.95 -21.74 -3.62
N LYS A 261 -6.17 -21.27 -3.35
CA LYS A 261 -7.36 -21.49 -4.19
C LYS A 261 -7.48 -20.45 -5.31
N VAL A 262 -6.65 -19.40 -5.29
CA VAL A 262 -6.66 -18.35 -6.30
C VAL A 262 -5.98 -18.85 -7.58
N PRO A 263 -6.62 -18.71 -8.75
CA PRO A 263 -5.98 -19.07 -10.02
C PRO A 263 -4.66 -18.31 -10.21
N GLY A 264 -3.60 -19.05 -10.52
CA GLY A 264 -2.24 -18.50 -10.67
C GLY A 264 -1.38 -18.56 -9.41
N GLY A 265 -1.86 -19.15 -8.31
CA GLY A 265 -1.06 -19.34 -7.09
C GLY A 265 -1.01 -18.11 -6.18
N GLY A 266 -1.97 -17.20 -6.33
CA GLY A 266 -2.10 -15.98 -5.54
C GLY A 266 -2.88 -14.91 -6.29
N TYR A 267 -3.09 -13.76 -5.65
CA TYR A 267 -3.78 -12.64 -6.28
C TYR A 267 -2.81 -11.86 -7.18
N ASP A 268 -3.26 -11.54 -8.39
CA ASP A 268 -2.69 -10.51 -9.27
C ASP A 268 -3.83 -9.88 -10.09
N TYR A 269 -4.80 -9.30 -9.38
CA TYR A 269 -6.04 -8.82 -10.00
C TYR A 269 -6.40 -7.41 -9.54
N ASN A 270 -6.99 -6.64 -10.46
CA ASN A 270 -7.62 -5.38 -10.13
C ASN A 270 -9.04 -5.62 -9.61
N PHE A 271 -9.29 -5.14 -8.41
CA PHE A 271 -10.59 -5.09 -7.77
C PHE A 271 -11.22 -3.73 -8.00
N CYS A 272 -12.49 -3.72 -8.38
CA CYS A 272 -13.25 -2.51 -8.67
C CYS A 272 -13.93 -2.03 -7.40
N LEU A 273 -13.75 -0.76 -7.05
CA LEU A 273 -14.47 -0.17 -5.92
C LEU A 273 -15.96 0.00 -6.24
N PRO A 274 -16.84 -0.01 -5.21
CA PRO A 274 -18.28 0.17 -5.39
C PRO A 274 -18.64 1.47 -6.11
N GLU A 275 -19.70 1.40 -6.91
CA GLU A 275 -20.34 2.58 -7.51
C GLU A 275 -21.37 3.21 -6.55
N PRO A 276 -21.67 4.51 -6.68
CA PRO A 276 -21.06 5.46 -7.63
C PRO A 276 -19.67 5.90 -7.19
N TYR A 277 -18.75 5.99 -8.16
CA TYR A 277 -17.39 6.50 -7.95
C TYR A 277 -17.33 8.03 -8.10
N ASP A 278 -16.60 8.69 -7.20
CA ASP A 278 -16.39 10.15 -7.18
C ASP A 278 -14.90 10.43 -6.95
N ASP A 279 -14.17 10.75 -8.01
CA ASP A 279 -12.71 10.97 -8.02
C ASP A 279 -12.26 12.17 -7.17
N ARG A 280 -13.19 13.00 -6.69
CA ARG A 280 -12.95 14.11 -5.76
C ARG A 280 -12.96 13.66 -4.30
N LYS A 281 -13.43 12.44 -4.01
CA LYS A 281 -13.55 11.91 -2.65
C LYS A 281 -12.62 10.72 -2.44
N THR A 282 -11.93 10.74 -1.31
CA THR A 282 -11.19 9.58 -0.84
C THR A 282 -12.16 8.63 -0.15
N SER A 283 -12.22 7.38 -0.61
CA SER A 283 -13.09 6.32 -0.10
C SER A 283 -12.25 5.20 0.52
N PHE A 284 -12.84 4.47 1.47
CA PHE A 284 -12.21 3.27 2.04
C PHE A 284 -12.03 2.21 0.95
N VAL A 285 -10.81 1.67 0.85
CA VAL A 285 -10.42 0.66 -0.14
C VAL A 285 -10.19 -0.69 0.54
N ALA A 286 -9.31 -0.72 1.53
CA ALA A 286 -8.89 -1.97 2.16
C ALA A 286 -8.47 -1.75 3.60
N LYS A 287 -8.57 -2.83 4.38
CA LYS A 287 -7.94 -2.99 5.68
C LYS A 287 -7.16 -4.30 5.68
N VAL A 288 -5.90 -4.23 6.13
CA VAL A 288 -5.06 -5.40 6.34
C VAL A 288 -4.60 -5.38 7.78
N LEU A 289 -4.80 -6.48 8.50
CA LEU A 289 -4.39 -6.65 9.89
C LEU A 289 -3.41 -7.81 9.99
N HIS A 290 -2.34 -7.63 10.76
CA HIS A 290 -1.53 -8.75 11.22
C HIS A 290 -1.78 -9.02 12.71
N PRO A 291 -2.52 -10.09 13.08
CA PRO A 291 -2.98 -10.27 14.46
C PRO A 291 -1.88 -10.39 15.50
N ALA A 292 -0.75 -11.02 15.16
CA ALA A 292 0.32 -11.27 16.12
C ALA A 292 1.00 -9.95 16.55
N SER A 293 1.37 -9.08 15.60
CA SER A 293 1.91 -7.75 15.93
C SER A 293 0.82 -6.76 16.35
N GLY A 294 -0.42 -6.93 15.90
CA GLY A 294 -1.49 -5.96 16.09
C GLY A 294 -1.37 -4.73 15.18
N ARG A 295 -0.39 -4.69 14.27
CA ARG A 295 -0.29 -3.65 13.24
C ARG A 295 -1.42 -3.84 12.22
N TYR A 296 -2.00 -2.73 11.78
CA TYR A 296 -2.96 -2.72 10.69
C TYR A 296 -2.65 -1.58 9.72
N LEU A 297 -3.06 -1.76 8.47
CA LEU A 297 -3.02 -0.77 7.40
C LEU A 297 -4.44 -0.56 6.92
N GLU A 298 -4.91 0.68 6.94
CA GLU A 298 -6.12 1.09 6.23
C GLU A 298 -5.72 1.91 5.01
N VAL A 299 -6.29 1.58 3.86
CA VAL A 299 -6.06 2.26 2.59
C VAL A 299 -7.31 3.04 2.23
N TYR A 300 -7.13 4.33 1.99
CA TYR A 300 -8.15 5.23 1.47
C TYR A 300 -7.65 5.81 0.16
N SER A 301 -8.48 5.79 -0.88
CA SER A 301 -8.09 6.28 -2.21
C SER A 301 -9.25 6.96 -2.91
N ASN A 302 -8.91 7.88 -3.81
CA ASN A 302 -9.85 8.44 -4.76
C ASN A 302 -9.75 7.74 -6.13
N GLN A 303 -9.15 6.55 -6.21
CA GLN A 303 -9.02 5.75 -7.44
C GLN A 303 -10.19 4.77 -7.58
N PRO A 304 -10.58 4.36 -8.81
CA PRO A 304 -11.76 3.52 -9.02
C PRO A 304 -11.51 2.03 -8.78
N GLY A 305 -10.25 1.64 -8.59
CA GLY A 305 -9.86 0.25 -8.37
C GLY A 305 -8.54 0.14 -7.63
N VAL A 306 -8.22 -1.10 -7.26
CA VAL A 306 -7.01 -1.45 -6.52
C VAL A 306 -6.45 -2.77 -7.05
N GLN A 307 -5.17 -2.79 -7.39
CA GLN A 307 -4.46 -4.02 -7.72
C GLN A 307 -4.07 -4.72 -6.41
N LEU A 308 -4.57 -5.94 -6.19
CA LEU A 308 -4.07 -6.81 -5.14
C LEU A 308 -3.09 -7.80 -5.77
N TYR A 309 -1.80 -7.64 -5.43
CA TYR A 309 -0.73 -8.52 -5.87
C TYR A 309 -0.02 -9.15 -4.66
N THR A 310 0.01 -10.49 -4.61
CA THR A 310 0.61 -11.24 -3.50
C THR A 310 2.03 -11.74 -3.79
N SER A 311 2.79 -11.01 -4.62
CA SER A 311 4.21 -11.30 -4.88
C SER A 311 4.49 -12.65 -5.55
N ASN A 312 3.53 -13.16 -6.34
CA ASN A 312 3.55 -14.51 -6.92
C ASN A 312 4.81 -14.81 -7.77
N SER A 313 5.48 -13.78 -8.29
CA SER A 313 6.67 -13.91 -9.14
C SER A 313 8.00 -13.66 -8.42
N ILE A 314 8.00 -13.39 -7.11
CA ILE A 314 9.25 -13.23 -6.35
C ILE A 314 9.86 -14.62 -6.10
N PRO A 315 11.09 -14.93 -6.59
CA PRO A 315 11.67 -16.27 -6.50
C PRO A 315 11.92 -16.71 -5.06
N GLU A 316 11.69 -18.01 -4.76
CA GLU A 316 12.01 -18.59 -3.44
C GLU A 316 13.51 -18.58 -3.10
N ARG A 317 13.83 -18.53 -1.80
CA ARG A 317 15.15 -18.24 -1.19
C ARG A 317 16.33 -19.13 -1.64
N ASN A 318 16.06 -20.30 -2.20
CA ASN A 318 17.02 -21.42 -2.18
C ASN A 318 18.34 -21.12 -2.92
N GLU A 319 18.36 -20.19 -3.87
CA GLU A 319 19.61 -19.62 -4.45
C GLU A 319 19.36 -18.36 -5.30
N THR A 320 18.12 -18.11 -5.73
CA THR A 320 17.72 -17.03 -6.67
C THR A 320 16.87 -15.92 -6.04
N GLY A 321 16.63 -15.96 -4.72
CA GLY A 321 15.81 -14.97 -4.02
C GLY A 321 16.42 -13.56 -4.03
N ILE A 322 15.57 -12.53 -4.09
CA ILE A 322 15.99 -11.13 -4.13
C ILE A 322 16.54 -10.75 -2.74
N ALA A 323 17.81 -10.34 -2.67
CA ALA A 323 18.41 -9.81 -1.44
C ALA A 323 17.88 -8.40 -1.17
N GLY A 324 17.00 -8.27 -0.17
CA GLY A 324 16.46 -6.99 0.27
C GLY A 324 17.26 -6.38 1.43
N LYS A 325 16.62 -5.43 2.11
CA LYS A 325 17.18 -4.72 3.29
C LYS A 325 17.77 -5.66 4.34
N ASN A 326 18.90 -5.25 4.93
CA ASN A 326 19.65 -5.95 5.96
C ASN A 326 20.05 -7.40 5.57
N GLY A 327 20.19 -7.67 4.26
CA GLY A 327 20.49 -9.01 3.75
C GLY A 327 19.34 -10.02 3.85
N ALA A 328 18.13 -9.58 4.23
CA ALA A 328 16.96 -10.44 4.24
C ALA A 328 16.62 -10.88 2.80
N ARG A 329 16.57 -12.19 2.54
CA ARG A 329 16.19 -12.74 1.23
C ARG A 329 14.67 -12.90 1.15
N MET A 330 14.08 -12.45 0.05
CA MET A 330 12.65 -12.54 -0.22
C MET A 330 12.33 -13.70 -1.18
N PRO A 331 11.25 -14.48 -0.95
CA PRO A 331 10.46 -14.54 0.27
C PRO A 331 11.26 -15.27 1.37
N ALA A 332 11.15 -14.80 2.61
CA ALA A 332 11.77 -15.52 3.71
C ALA A 332 10.96 -16.81 3.93
N THR A 333 11.60 -17.98 3.84
CA THR A 333 11.04 -19.25 4.32
C THR A 333 12.15 -19.98 5.07
N ASN A 334 11.79 -20.56 6.21
CA ASN A 334 12.46 -21.73 6.80
C ASN A 334 11.37 -22.81 6.81
N VAL A 335 11.63 -23.94 6.17
CA VAL A 335 10.62 -24.96 5.79
C VAL A 335 10.37 -26.00 6.89
N GLU A 336 11.09 -25.93 8.00
CA GLU A 336 10.88 -26.85 9.12
C GLU A 336 9.75 -26.31 10.01
N ASP A 337 8.62 -27.02 10.01
CA ASP A 337 7.39 -26.79 10.81
C ASP A 337 6.42 -25.66 10.40
N ASP A 338 6.40 -25.23 9.13
CA ASP A 338 5.42 -24.24 8.65
C ASP A 338 4.04 -24.88 8.31
N PRO A 339 2.94 -24.55 9.01
CA PRO A 339 1.59 -25.02 8.67
C PRO A 339 1.13 -24.61 7.27
N TYR A 340 1.76 -23.59 6.67
CA TYR A 340 1.50 -23.12 5.31
C TYR A 340 2.50 -23.65 4.28
N ALA A 341 3.32 -24.66 4.61
CA ALA A 341 4.24 -25.29 3.65
C ALA A 341 3.54 -25.85 2.39
N HIS A 342 2.24 -26.12 2.46
CA HIS A 342 1.41 -26.51 1.31
C HIS A 342 1.16 -25.35 0.34
N VAL A 343 1.09 -24.11 0.84
CA VAL A 343 0.90 -22.89 0.05
C VAL A 343 2.16 -22.55 -0.75
N ALA A 344 3.34 -22.66 -0.13
CA ALA A 344 4.63 -22.42 -0.78
C ALA A 344 4.93 -23.42 -1.93
N LYS A 345 4.35 -24.62 -1.90
CA LYS A 345 4.59 -25.67 -2.91
C LYS A 345 3.75 -25.53 -4.18
N GLY A 346 3.08 -24.40 -4.40
CA GLY A 346 2.22 -24.10 -5.54
C GLY A 346 2.93 -23.99 -6.89
N THR A 347 3.73 -24.99 -7.28
CA THR A 347 4.11 -25.17 -8.68
C THR A 347 2.98 -25.91 -9.40
N LEU A 348 2.40 -25.24 -10.39
CA LEU A 348 1.56 -25.88 -11.40
C LEU A 348 2.37 -27.02 -12.03
N LYS A 349 2.05 -28.27 -11.66
CA LYS A 349 2.39 -29.41 -12.51
C LYS A 349 1.60 -29.26 -13.80
N LEU A 350 2.24 -28.73 -14.83
CA LEU A 350 1.79 -28.93 -16.21
C LEU A 350 1.67 -30.44 -16.41
N LYS A 351 0.43 -30.93 -16.56
CA LYS A 351 0.20 -32.25 -17.14
C LYS A 351 0.68 -32.17 -18.59
N ASN A 352 1.95 -32.46 -18.81
CA ASN A 352 2.44 -32.76 -20.14
C ASN A 352 1.75 -34.04 -20.62
N GLU A 353 1.07 -33.87 -21.74
CA GLU A 353 0.90 -34.86 -22.82
C GLU A 353 0.52 -36.28 -22.40
N GLN A 354 -0.78 -36.57 -22.51
CA GLN A 354 -1.24 -37.93 -22.71
C GLN A 354 -0.63 -38.48 -24.01
N THR A 355 0.45 -39.23 -23.87
CA THR A 355 0.84 -40.21 -24.87
C THR A 355 -0.23 -41.30 -24.90
N VAL A 356 -0.98 -41.31 -26.00
CA VAL A 356 -1.96 -42.33 -26.33
C VAL A 356 -1.25 -43.68 -26.47
N SER A 357 -1.53 -44.61 -25.56
CA SER A 357 -1.36 -46.04 -25.85
C SER A 357 -2.67 -46.78 -25.60
N LYS A 358 -3.23 -47.32 -26.69
CA LYS A 358 -4.43 -48.14 -26.71
C LYS A 358 -4.16 -49.48 -26.00
N LYS A 359 -5.04 -49.88 -25.08
CA LYS A 359 -5.41 -51.30 -24.90
C LYS A 359 -6.87 -51.43 -24.48
N LYS A 360 -7.61 -52.21 -25.29
CA LYS A 360 -9.01 -52.65 -25.09
C LYS A 360 -9.15 -53.51 -23.83
N LYS A 361 -10.22 -53.34 -23.06
CA LYS A 361 -11.20 -54.42 -22.80
C LYS A 361 -12.45 -53.95 -22.03
N ASP A 362 -13.58 -54.19 -22.70
CA ASP A 362 -14.89 -54.70 -22.28
C ASP A 362 -15.74 -54.10 -21.15
N LYS A 363 -17.00 -53.89 -21.57
CA LYS A 363 -18.22 -53.47 -20.87
C LYS A 363 -18.61 -54.40 -19.72
N LYS A 364 -19.22 -53.81 -18.68
CA LYS A 364 -20.51 -54.27 -18.12
C LYS A 364 -21.18 -53.13 -17.35
N GLY A 365 -22.40 -52.79 -17.76
CA GLY A 365 -23.17 -51.71 -17.16
C GLY A 365 -23.93 -52.11 -15.89
N LYS A 366 -24.46 -51.10 -15.19
CA LYS A 366 -25.70 -51.20 -14.41
C LYS A 366 -26.34 -49.82 -14.26
N LYS A 367 -27.66 -49.80 -14.44
CA LYS A 367 -28.57 -48.65 -14.49
C LYS A 367 -28.84 -48.03 -13.11
N LYS A 368 -29.09 -46.70 -13.15
CA LYS A 368 -30.05 -45.86 -12.42
C LYS A 368 -30.49 -46.24 -10.99
N LYS A 369 -30.46 -45.23 -10.10
CA LYS A 369 -31.66 -44.79 -9.36
C LYS A 369 -31.60 -43.28 -9.07
N LEU A 370 -32.61 -42.57 -9.58
CA LEU A 370 -33.09 -41.30 -9.02
C LEU A 370 -33.81 -41.62 -7.70
N VAL A 371 -33.64 -40.78 -6.69
CA VAL A 371 -34.62 -40.59 -5.61
C VAL A 371 -34.76 -39.10 -5.33
N GLU A 372 -36.02 -38.72 -5.17
CA GLU A 372 -36.61 -37.40 -5.05
C GLU A 372 -36.36 -36.70 -3.71
N VAL A 373 -36.55 -35.40 -3.78
CA VAL A 373 -36.53 -34.36 -2.75
C VAL A 373 -37.63 -34.56 -1.71
N SER A 374 -37.34 -34.36 -0.42
CA SER A 374 -38.17 -33.58 0.53
C SER A 374 -37.69 -33.71 1.98
N LYS A 375 -37.22 -32.59 2.55
CA LYS A 375 -37.71 -32.03 3.84
C LYS A 375 -36.93 -30.75 4.17
N ILE A 376 -37.66 -29.66 4.04
CA ILE A 376 -37.36 -28.32 4.57
C ILE A 376 -37.53 -28.39 6.09
N ILE A 377 -36.53 -27.94 6.84
CA ILE A 377 -36.70 -27.53 8.24
C ILE A 377 -36.25 -26.08 8.31
N GLU A 378 -37.21 -25.21 8.63
CA GLU A 378 -37.00 -23.80 8.96
C GLU A 378 -36.28 -23.70 10.31
N GLU A 379 -35.00 -23.34 10.31
CA GLU A 379 -34.33 -22.83 11.51
C GLU A 379 -34.31 -21.30 11.46
N LYS A 380 -34.97 -20.69 12.45
CA LYS A 380 -34.94 -19.25 12.71
C LYS A 380 -33.51 -18.78 12.98
N PRO A 381 -33.04 -17.64 12.46
CA PRO A 381 -31.69 -17.17 12.72
C PRO A 381 -31.54 -16.80 14.21
N GLN A 382 -30.75 -17.59 14.94
CA GLN A 382 -30.23 -17.20 16.25
C GLN A 382 -29.35 -15.96 16.05
N LYS A 383 -29.67 -14.86 16.75
CA LYS A 383 -28.75 -13.74 16.93
C LYS A 383 -27.50 -14.25 17.63
N VAL A 384 -26.42 -14.43 16.87
CA VAL A 384 -25.08 -14.67 17.42
C VAL A 384 -24.62 -13.35 18.03
N GLU A 385 -24.75 -13.24 19.35
CA GLU A 385 -24.16 -12.16 20.12
C GLU A 385 -22.64 -12.40 20.19
N ILE A 386 -21.91 -11.81 19.24
CA ILE A 386 -20.44 -11.90 19.19
C ILE A 386 -19.90 -11.22 20.46
N LYS A 387 -19.50 -12.02 21.45
CA LYS A 387 -18.83 -11.52 22.65
C LYS A 387 -17.48 -10.93 22.26
N ARG A 388 -17.44 -9.60 22.20
CA ARG A 388 -16.21 -8.83 21.95
C ARG A 388 -15.13 -9.21 22.95
N THR A 389 -13.90 -9.35 22.48
CA THR A 389 -12.76 -9.66 23.35
C THR A 389 -12.43 -8.46 24.25
N LYS A 390 -11.72 -8.69 25.36
CA LYS A 390 -11.26 -7.59 26.23
C LYS A 390 -10.36 -6.59 25.49
N ALA A 391 -9.61 -7.06 24.50
CA ALA A 391 -8.77 -6.22 23.64
C ALA A 391 -9.62 -5.33 22.71
N GLU A 392 -10.66 -5.87 22.09
CA GLU A 392 -11.60 -5.10 21.25
C GLU A 392 -12.34 -4.02 22.06
N LEU A 393 -12.76 -4.35 23.28
CA LEU A 393 -13.42 -3.39 24.17
C LEU A 393 -12.46 -2.29 24.65
N ALA A 394 -11.19 -2.63 24.93
CA ALA A 394 -10.17 -1.64 25.28
C ALA A 394 -9.85 -0.72 24.09
N PHE A 395 -9.74 -1.28 22.90
CA PHE A 395 -9.51 -0.54 21.66
C PHE A 395 -10.67 0.42 21.34
N GLN A 396 -11.90 -0.05 21.47
CA GLN A 396 -13.08 0.79 21.25
C GLN A 396 -13.16 1.95 22.25
N LYS A 397 -12.86 1.70 23.52
CA LYS A 397 -12.76 2.76 24.54
C LYS A 397 -11.64 3.76 24.24
N MET A 398 -10.51 3.29 23.70
CA MET A 398 -9.41 4.17 23.28
C MET A 398 -9.83 5.05 22.10
N GLN A 399 -10.50 4.48 21.09
CA GLN A 399 -11.03 5.21 19.94
C GLN A 399 -12.09 6.25 20.36
N GLU A 400 -13.03 5.87 21.21
CA GLU A 400 -14.05 6.78 21.76
C GLU A 400 -13.40 7.92 22.56
N LYS A 401 -12.36 7.62 23.36
CA LYS A 401 -11.61 8.63 24.10
C LYS A 401 -10.89 9.60 23.17
N MET A 402 -10.19 9.11 22.14
CA MET A 402 -9.51 9.95 21.15
C MET A 402 -10.49 10.80 20.35
N GLN A 403 -11.62 10.22 19.93
CA GLN A 403 -12.67 10.94 19.21
C GLN A 403 -13.31 12.02 20.08
N THR A 404 -13.55 11.72 21.36
CA THR A 404 -14.09 12.69 22.33
C THR A 404 -13.10 13.83 22.57
N GLU A 405 -11.80 13.55 22.70
CA GLU A 405 -10.77 14.60 22.82
C GLU A 405 -10.67 15.45 21.54
N ARG A 406 -10.73 14.85 20.35
CA ARG A 406 -10.81 15.58 19.07
C ARG A 406 -12.04 16.49 19.01
N ILE A 407 -13.20 16.02 19.47
CA ILE A 407 -14.45 16.80 19.52
C ILE A 407 -14.32 17.95 20.52
N LYS A 408 -13.80 17.70 21.73
CA LYS A 408 -13.56 18.72 22.75
C LYS A 408 -12.58 19.79 22.25
N GLN A 409 -11.49 19.38 21.61
CA GLN A 409 -10.49 20.29 21.06
C GLN A 409 -11.05 21.14 19.90
N LYS A 410 -11.95 20.58 19.08
CA LYS A 410 -12.68 21.35 18.05
C LYS A 410 -13.70 22.31 18.66
N ALA A 411 -14.35 21.92 19.76
CA ALA A 411 -15.35 22.72 20.46
C ALA A 411 -14.73 23.87 21.27
N SER A 412 -13.49 23.71 21.78
CA SER A 412 -12.79 24.72 22.59
C SER A 412 -12.13 25.83 21.77
N LYS A 413 -12.05 25.69 20.43
CA LYS A 413 -11.48 26.71 19.56
C LYS A 413 -12.41 27.92 19.45
N THR A 414 -11.89 29.08 19.85
CA THR A 414 -12.55 30.37 19.67
C THR A 414 -12.79 30.65 18.17
N HIS A 415 -13.77 31.50 17.85
CA HIS A 415 -14.05 31.87 16.46
C HIS A 415 -12.80 32.46 15.77
N LYS A 416 -12.04 33.29 16.48
CA LYS A 416 -10.75 33.82 16.03
C LYS A 416 -9.76 32.70 15.66
N GLN A 417 -9.56 31.72 16.54
CA GLN A 417 -8.65 30.60 16.26
C GLN A 417 -9.09 29.75 15.06
N ARG A 418 -10.40 29.57 14.87
CA ARG A 418 -10.94 28.87 13.69
C ARG A 418 -10.69 29.64 12.40
N VAL A 419 -10.83 30.97 12.42
CA VAL A 419 -10.53 31.84 11.28
C VAL A 419 -9.03 31.90 10.99
N GLU A 420 -8.18 31.92 12.02
CA GLU A 420 -6.72 31.87 11.87
C GLU A 420 -6.22 30.51 11.33
N GLU A 421 -6.84 29.40 11.75
CA GLU A 421 -6.56 28.07 11.21
C GLU A 421 -7.05 27.94 9.76
N PHE A 422 -8.21 28.52 9.45
CA PHE A 422 -8.72 28.58 8.08
C PHE A 422 -7.81 29.42 7.17
N ASN A 423 -7.36 30.59 7.61
CA ASN A 423 -6.43 31.41 6.85
C ASN A 423 -5.06 30.73 6.67
N ARG A 424 -4.54 30.03 7.70
CA ARG A 424 -3.33 29.19 7.55
C ARG A 424 -3.54 28.05 6.56
N HIS A 425 -4.73 27.48 6.53
CA HIS A 425 -5.07 26.47 5.54
C HIS A 425 -5.12 27.06 4.12
N LEU A 426 -5.71 28.25 3.94
CA LEU A 426 -5.69 28.98 2.66
C LEU A 426 -4.26 29.29 2.20
N ASP A 427 -3.40 29.75 3.12
CA ASP A 427 -1.98 29.99 2.84
C ASP A 427 -1.25 28.70 2.39
N SER A 428 -1.73 27.52 2.80
CA SER A 428 -1.18 26.22 2.37
C SER A 428 -1.66 25.72 1.00
N LEU A 429 -2.62 26.42 0.37
CA LEU A 429 -3.24 25.98 -0.88
C LEU A 429 -2.59 26.55 -2.15
N THR A 430 -1.78 27.61 -2.10
CA THR A 430 -1.09 28.18 -3.28
C THR A 430 0.23 28.89 -2.93
N GLU A 431 1.29 28.65 -3.71
CA GLU A 431 2.59 29.35 -3.59
C GLU A 431 2.74 30.52 -4.60
N HIS A 432 1.69 30.84 -5.37
CA HIS A 432 1.81 31.78 -6.50
C HIS A 432 0.80 32.93 -6.51
N PHE A 433 -0.20 32.97 -5.62
CA PHE A 433 -1.09 34.12 -5.48
C PHE A 433 -1.56 34.31 -4.03
N ASP A 434 -1.63 35.56 -3.58
CA ASP A 434 -2.23 35.94 -2.29
C ASP A 434 -3.75 35.70 -2.35
N ILE A 435 -4.23 34.71 -1.59
CA ILE A 435 -5.67 34.51 -1.38
C ILE A 435 -6.18 35.59 -0.41
N PRO A 436 -7.30 36.27 -0.70
CA PRO A 436 -7.92 37.20 0.24
C PRO A 436 -8.21 36.52 1.58
N LYS A 437 -7.56 37.00 2.65
CA LYS A 437 -7.73 36.45 4.01
C LYS A 437 -9.09 36.84 4.58
N VAL A 438 -9.70 35.92 5.32
CA VAL A 438 -10.96 36.18 6.01
C VAL A 438 -10.65 36.85 7.35
N SER A 439 -11.16 38.06 7.58
CA SER A 439 -11.02 38.74 8.87
C SER A 439 -11.92 38.10 9.93
N TRP A 440 -11.43 38.02 11.18
CA TRP A 440 -12.25 37.60 12.33
C TRP A 440 -13.00 38.76 13.00
N THR A 441 -12.79 40.00 12.55
CA THR A 441 -13.55 41.19 12.98
C THR A 441 -14.55 41.59 11.89
N LYS A 442 -15.80 41.86 12.29
CA LYS A 442 -16.86 42.37 11.41
C LYS A 442 -16.48 43.68 10.75
#